data_AF-A0A5J4R4V2-F1
#
_entry.id   AF-A0A5J4R4V2-F1
#
_cell.length_a   1.000
_cell.length_b   1.000
_cell.length_c   1.000
_cell.angle_alpha   90.00
_cell.angle_beta   90.00
_cell.angle_gamma   90.00
#
_symmetry.space_group_name_H-M   'P 1'
#
loop_
_entity.id
_entity.type
_entity.pdbx_description
1 polymer ?
#
loop_
_entity_poly.entity_id
_entity_poly.type
_entity_poly.pdbx_seq_one_letter_code
_entity_poly.pdbx_strand_id
1 'polypeptide(L)'
;MTKKQFTSCNKGSKTQFMQHTYQHSSYQEKLFDKRWLAKRKTILERDNQRCIICGSTEKLIVHHKQYHLITGLQIFRDPWDYDDKYLITLCESCHKRGHQKFDIPVKNV
;
A
#
# COMPACT_ATOMS: atom_id res chain seq x y z
N MET A 1 4.15 -26.58 -53.31
CA MET A 1 5.04 -27.05 -52.23
C MET A 1 4.68 -26.33 -50.95
N THR A 2 4.31 -27.13 -49.96
CA THR A 2 3.65 -26.80 -48.69
C THR A 2 4.54 -26.07 -47.69
N LYS A 3 3.98 -25.11 -46.95
CA LYS A 3 4.40 -24.84 -45.57
C LYS A 3 3.18 -24.86 -44.64
N LYS A 4 3.08 -25.95 -43.87
CA LYS A 4 2.19 -26.11 -42.72
C LYS A 4 2.87 -25.52 -41.47
N GLN A 5 2.24 -24.51 -40.90
CA GLN A 5 1.71 -24.39 -39.53
C GLN A 5 2.47 -24.85 -38.25
N PHE A 6 2.38 -23.93 -37.26
CA PHE A 6 2.43 -24.02 -35.78
C PHE A 6 3.81 -24.29 -35.11
N THR A 7 4.24 -23.62 -34.02
CA THR A 7 3.54 -23.30 -32.76
C THR A 7 4.16 -22.12 -31.97
N SER A 8 3.28 -21.42 -31.26
CA SER A 8 3.36 -20.59 -30.03
C SER A 8 4.67 -20.47 -29.22
N CYS A 9 4.96 -19.25 -28.73
CA CYS A 9 5.09 -19.03 -27.29
C CYS A 9 4.77 -17.56 -26.93
N ASN A 10 3.58 -17.35 -26.37
CA ASN A 10 3.13 -16.10 -25.79
C ASN A 10 3.71 -15.97 -24.37
N LYS A 11 4.59 -15.00 -24.14
CA LYS A 11 4.95 -14.52 -22.79
C LYS A 11 4.42 -13.08 -22.71
N GLY A 12 3.20 -12.82 -22.28
CA GLY A 12 2.66 -13.23 -20.98
C GLY A 12 2.92 -12.12 -19.97
N SER A 13 1.99 -11.16 -19.92
CA SER A 13 1.64 -10.33 -18.76
C SER A 13 2.72 -9.43 -18.15
N LYS A 14 2.92 -8.23 -18.75
CA LYS A 14 3.41 -7.07 -18.01
C LYS A 14 2.27 -6.53 -17.14
N THR A 15 2.05 -7.10 -15.94
CA THR A 15 1.21 -6.45 -14.92
C THR A 15 2.03 -5.34 -14.28
N GLN A 16 2.17 -4.27 -15.05
CA GLN A 16 2.49 -2.95 -14.55
C GLN A 16 1.24 -2.45 -13.79
N PHE A 17 1.48 -1.75 -12.68
CA PHE A 17 0.54 -0.83 -12.00
C PHE A 17 -0.38 -1.38 -10.91
N MET A 18 0.09 -1.30 -9.66
CA MET A 18 -0.70 -0.89 -8.48
C MET A 18 0.07 0.17 -7.65
N GLN A 19 0.65 1.15 -8.35
CA GLN A 19 1.07 2.44 -7.75
C GLN A 19 0.39 3.65 -8.42
N HIS A 20 -0.56 3.46 -9.34
CA HIS A 20 -1.30 4.54 -9.97
C HIS A 20 -2.76 4.10 -10.14
N THR A 21 -3.70 4.90 -9.62
CA THR A 21 -5.16 4.80 -9.74
C THR A 21 -5.89 3.77 -8.84
N TYR A 22 -5.83 3.95 -7.52
CA TYR A 22 -7.13 4.06 -6.83
C TYR A 22 -7.68 5.45 -7.20
N GLN A 23 -8.98 5.58 -7.47
CA GLN A 23 -9.60 6.89 -7.66
C GLN A 23 -9.13 7.83 -6.53
N HIS A 24 -8.23 8.75 -6.89
CA HIS A 24 -7.38 9.42 -5.92
C HIS A 24 -8.17 10.34 -5.00
N SER A 25 -9.35 10.82 -5.43
CA SER A 25 -10.19 11.70 -4.62
C SER A 25 -10.66 11.03 -3.33
N SER A 26 -11.37 9.88 -3.40
CA SER A 26 -12.07 9.34 -2.22
C SER A 26 -11.14 8.74 -1.15
N TYR A 27 -10.01 8.12 -1.55
CA TYR A 27 -9.07 7.57 -0.57
C TYR A 27 -8.18 8.65 0.05
N GLN A 28 -7.74 9.63 -0.74
CA GLN A 28 -6.95 10.75 -0.18
C GLN A 28 -7.78 11.62 0.75
N GLU A 29 -9.08 11.80 0.46
CA GLU A 29 -10.02 12.48 1.36
C GLU A 29 -10.05 11.84 2.75
N LYS A 30 -10.02 10.50 2.84
CA LYS A 30 -9.95 9.78 4.12
C LYS A 30 -8.69 10.09 4.91
N LEU A 31 -7.61 10.54 4.28
CA LEU A 31 -6.38 10.92 4.97
C LEU A 31 -6.48 12.28 5.67
N PHE A 32 -7.50 13.07 5.38
CA PHE A 32 -7.83 14.30 6.10
C PHE A 32 -8.88 14.06 7.20
N ASP A 33 -9.47 12.86 7.27
CA ASP A 33 -10.45 12.51 8.30
C ASP A 33 -9.79 12.51 9.69
N LYS A 34 -10.46 13.10 10.69
CA LYS A 34 -10.01 13.17 12.09
C LYS A 34 -9.63 11.79 12.66
N ARG A 35 -10.30 10.72 12.23
CA ARG A 35 -10.02 9.34 12.66
C ARG A 35 -8.68 8.87 12.15
N TRP A 36 -8.36 9.14 10.88
CA TRP A 36 -7.03 8.84 10.36
C TRP A 36 -5.96 9.72 11.00
N LEU A 37 -6.21 11.01 11.19
CA LEU A 37 -5.24 11.90 11.85
C LEU A 37 -4.91 11.43 13.28
N ALA A 38 -5.93 11.00 14.04
CA ALA A 38 -5.74 10.42 15.37
C ALA A 38 -4.94 9.10 15.30
N LYS A 39 -5.34 8.17 14.42
CA LYS A 39 -4.62 6.90 14.22
C LYS A 39 -3.16 7.14 13.84
N ARG A 40 -2.93 8.02 12.86
CA ARG A 40 -1.60 8.41 12.37
C ARG A 40 -0.75 8.95 13.51
N LYS A 41 -1.32 9.82 14.36
CA LYS A 41 -0.63 10.36 15.54
C LYS A 41 -0.19 9.23 16.49
N THR A 42 -1.08 8.31 16.83
CA THR A 42 -0.76 7.16 17.69
C THR A 42 0.38 6.30 17.12
N ILE A 43 0.36 6.02 15.81
CA ILE A 43 1.43 5.23 15.17
C ILE A 43 2.77 5.98 15.18
N LEU A 44 2.76 7.29 14.93
CA LEU A 44 3.96 8.11 15.01
C LEU A 44 4.52 8.16 16.42
N GLU A 45 3.67 8.28 17.44
CA GLU A 45 4.07 8.28 18.85
C GLU A 45 4.69 6.93 19.25
N ARG A 46 4.04 5.81 18.88
CA ARG A 46 4.57 4.46 19.08
C ARG A 46 5.96 4.29 18.46
N ASP A 47 6.17 4.86 17.28
CA ASP A 47 7.41 4.77 16.51
C ASP A 47 8.42 5.90 16.86
N ASN A 48 8.20 6.60 17.97
CA ASN A 48 9.06 7.68 18.48
C ASN A 48 9.31 8.82 17.47
N GLN A 49 8.32 9.11 16.62
CA GLN A 49 8.39 10.11 15.55
C GLN A 49 9.62 9.91 14.66
N ARG A 50 9.95 8.66 14.33
CA ARG A 50 11.10 8.30 13.51
C ARG A 50 10.74 7.19 12.52
N CYS A 51 11.42 7.22 11.39
CA CYS A 51 11.43 6.11 10.46
C CYS A 51 11.98 4.87 11.16
N ILE A 52 11.20 3.79 11.19
CA ILE A 52 11.61 2.53 11.84
C ILE A 52 12.80 1.85 11.13
N ILE A 53 13.03 2.18 9.85
CA ILE A 53 14.11 1.56 9.06
C ILE A 53 15.44 2.30 9.20
N CYS A 54 15.43 3.64 9.23
CA CYS A 54 16.67 4.43 9.19
C CYS A 54 16.79 5.50 10.29
N GLY A 55 15.79 5.65 11.17
CA GLY A 55 15.81 6.62 12.27
C GLY A 55 15.58 8.08 11.88
N SER A 56 15.45 8.40 10.59
CA SER A 56 15.14 9.76 10.12
C SER A 56 13.84 10.29 10.72
N THR A 57 13.81 11.57 11.06
CA THR A 57 12.63 12.31 11.56
C THR A 57 11.90 13.08 10.46
N GLU A 58 12.45 13.08 9.24
CA GLU A 58 11.98 13.93 8.15
C GLU A 58 10.95 13.20 7.28
N LYS A 59 9.91 13.95 6.86
CA LYS A 59 8.89 13.51 5.90
C LYS A 59 8.31 12.11 6.22
N LEU A 60 7.78 11.98 7.44
CA LEU A 60 7.26 10.72 7.95
C LEU A 60 5.86 10.40 7.40
N ILE A 61 5.70 9.15 6.98
CA ILE A 61 4.48 8.57 6.42
C ILE A 61 4.15 7.32 7.23
N VAL A 62 2.88 7.15 7.58
CA VAL A 62 2.38 5.88 8.12
C VAL A 62 1.95 5.00 6.95
N HIS A 63 2.70 3.93 6.75
CA HIS A 63 2.56 2.99 5.65
C HIS A 63 1.74 1.76 6.07
N HIS A 64 0.80 1.34 5.21
CA HIS A 64 0.06 0.09 5.38
C HIS A 64 0.87 -1.08 4.82
N LYS A 65 1.20 -2.06 5.66
CA LYS A 65 1.92 -3.28 5.25
C LYS A 65 1.06 -4.27 4.47
N GLN A 66 -0.26 -4.12 4.52
CA GLN A 66 -1.24 -4.89 3.76
C GLN A 66 -2.57 -4.14 3.73
N TYR A 67 -3.43 -4.48 2.77
CA TYR A 67 -4.81 -4.00 2.68
C TYR A 67 -5.82 -5.12 2.93
N HIS A 68 -6.98 -4.77 3.48
CA HIS A 68 -8.07 -5.70 3.79
C HIS A 68 -9.29 -5.40 2.92
N LEU A 69 -9.68 -6.36 2.09
CA LEU A 69 -10.90 -6.31 1.29
C LEU A 69 -12.01 -7.05 2.05
N ILE A 70 -13.07 -6.33 2.41
CA ILE A 70 -14.24 -6.90 3.09
C ILE A 70 -15.11 -7.59 2.04
N THR A 71 -15.06 -8.92 2.01
CA THR A 71 -15.57 -9.71 0.87
C THR A 71 -17.08 -9.53 0.67
N GLY A 72 -17.85 -9.49 1.75
CA GLY A 72 -19.31 -9.35 1.68
C GLY A 72 -19.79 -8.00 1.15
N LEU A 73 -18.95 -6.96 1.24
CA LEU A 73 -19.30 -5.59 0.85
C LEU A 73 -18.52 -5.10 -0.37
N GLN A 74 -17.48 -5.83 -0.79
CA GLN A 74 -16.56 -5.44 -1.87
C GLN A 74 -15.95 -4.04 -1.66
N ILE A 75 -15.63 -3.70 -0.41
CA ILE A 75 -14.97 -2.45 -0.05
C ILE A 75 -13.68 -2.70 0.72
N PHE A 76 -12.73 -1.79 0.59
CA PHE A 76 -11.55 -1.78 1.43
C PHE A 76 -11.87 -1.22 2.81
N ARG A 77 -11.26 -1.85 3.82
CA ARG A 77 -11.26 -1.34 5.19
C ARG A 77 -10.68 0.08 5.22
N ASP A 78 -11.28 0.93 6.05
CA ASP A 78 -10.81 2.29 6.22
C ASP A 78 -9.44 2.36 6.92
N PRO A 79 -8.62 3.41 6.66
CA PRO A 79 -7.26 3.50 7.20
C PRO A 79 -7.16 3.43 8.74
N TRP A 80 -8.16 3.95 9.47
CA TRP A 80 -8.17 3.95 10.93
C TRP A 80 -8.59 2.61 11.56
N ASP A 81 -9.22 1.71 10.79
CA ASP A 81 -9.75 0.43 11.28
C ASP A 81 -8.72 -0.72 11.22
N TYR A 82 -7.49 -0.43 10.79
CA TYR A 82 -6.40 -1.39 10.81
C TYR A 82 -5.81 -1.52 12.23
N ASP A 83 -5.49 -2.76 12.61
CA ASP A 83 -4.64 -3.06 13.76
C ASP A 83 -3.27 -2.39 13.55
N ASP A 84 -2.72 -1.80 14.62
CA ASP A 84 -1.44 -1.09 14.62
C ASP A 84 -0.30 -1.92 14.05
N LYS A 85 -0.34 -3.26 14.22
CA LYS A 85 0.68 -4.16 13.67
C LYS A 85 0.75 -4.14 12.14
N TYR A 86 -0.26 -3.62 11.44
CA TYR A 86 -0.26 -3.46 9.99
C TYR A 86 0.17 -2.07 9.54
N LEU A 87 0.48 -1.18 10.47
CA LEU A 87 0.91 0.19 10.21
C LEU A 87 2.35 0.41 10.69
N ILE A 88 3.12 1.17 9.93
CA ILE A 88 4.53 1.44 10.25
C ILE A 88 4.94 2.85 9.83
N THR A 89 5.69 3.54 10.66
CA THR A 89 6.27 4.85 10.33
C THR A 89 7.53 4.69 9.49
N LEU A 90 7.53 5.29 8.29
CA LEU A 90 8.66 5.34 7.37
C LEU A 90 8.90 6.77 6.90
N CYS A 91 10.16 7.14 6.68
CA CYS A 91 10.44 8.34 5.89
C CYS A 91 10.14 8.09 4.40
N GLU A 92 9.91 9.16 3.65
CA GLU A 92 9.62 9.12 2.21
C GLU A 92 10.59 8.23 1.41
N SER A 93 11.90 8.28 1.69
CA SER A 93 12.91 7.50 0.96
C SER A 93 12.81 6.00 1.25
N CYS A 94 12.62 5.61 2.52
CA CYS A 94 12.44 4.21 2.90
C CYS A 94 11.10 3.67 2.39
N HIS A 95 10.05 4.47 2.44
CA HIS A 95 8.74 4.14 1.89
C HIS A 95 8.81 3.84 0.40
N LYS A 96 9.40 4.74 -0.39
CA LYS A 96 9.57 4.56 -1.84
C LYS A 96 10.40 3.32 -2.18
N ARG A 97 11.53 3.14 -1.48
CA ARG A 97 12.41 1.96 -1.68
C ARG A 97 11.70 0.65 -1.32
N GLY A 98 10.85 0.65 -0.30
CA GLY A 98 10.03 -0.50 0.07
C GLY A 98 9.12 -0.91 -1.08
N HIS A 99 8.35 0.03 -1.62
CA HIS A 99 7.47 -0.23 -2.75
C HIS A 99 8.17 -0.61 -4.05
N GLN A 100 9.40 -0.15 -4.27
CA GLN A 100 10.20 -0.59 -5.43
C GLN A 100 10.59 -2.07 -5.35
N LYS A 101 10.63 -2.62 -4.14
CA LYS A 101 11.07 -4.00 -3.88
C LYS A 101 9.93 -4.97 -3.61
N PHE A 102 8.83 -4.48 -3.06
CA PHE A 102 7.75 -5.30 -2.53
C PHE A 102 6.39 -4.72 -2.90
N ASP A 103 5.50 -5.60 -3.37
CA ASP A 103 4.08 -5.30 -3.49
C ASP A 103 3.39 -5.36 -2.13
N ILE A 104 2.33 -4.56 -1.95
CA ILE A 104 1.53 -4.58 -0.73
C ILE A 104 0.40 -5.59 -0.91
N PRO A 105 0.38 -6.68 -0.12
CA PRO A 105 -0.61 -7.73 -0.30
C PRO A 105 -2.02 -7.23 0.10
N VAL A 106 -3.02 -7.69 -0.65
CA VAL A 106 -4.43 -7.58 -0.28
C VAL A 106 -4.87 -8.90 0.35
N LYS A 107 -5.55 -8.84 1.49
CA LYS A 107 -6.13 -9.99 2.17
C LYS A 107 -7.65 -9.85 2.20
N ASN A 108 -8.32 -10.92 1.80
CA ASN A 108 -9.77 -11.02 1.95
C ASN A 108 -10.07 -11.28 3.42
N VAL A 109 -10.94 -10.44 3.98
CA VAL A 109 -11.44 -10.54 5.35
C VAL A 109 -12.96 -10.56 5.37
#